data_AF-A0AAW3PL16-F1
#
_entry.id   AF-A0AAW3PL16-F1
#
_cell.length_a   1.000
_cell.length_b   1.000
_cell.length_c   1.000
_cell.angle_alpha   90.00
_cell.angle_beta   90.00
_cell.angle_gamma   90.00
#
_symmetry.space_group_name_H-M   'P 1'
#
loop_
_entity.id
_entity.type
_entity.pdbx_description
1 polymer ?
#
loop_
_entity_poly.entity_id
_entity_poly.type
_entity_poly.pdbx_seq_one_letter_code
_entity_poly.pdbx_strand_id
1 'polypeptide(L)'
;MKALVFMIALLVAAVAGAQRDAGQHLLIGDIDAYYGIVPSAAIGTHPASHVEATMHGGRPGNRYSYHLVVTLLDHATRQRIPDAQVSAAVQEIGLDETRRTLEPMRIDGTISYGAWFDLSGAGPYRVRLDVKRPGRPGTVSGRFEYGPQ
;
A
#
# COMPACT_ATOMS: atom_id res chain seq x y z
N MET A 1 -47.82 46.11 -11.00
CA MET A 1 -48.15 44.66 -10.96
C MET A 1 -46.91 43.97 -10.39
N LYS A 2 -46.82 43.83 -9.06
CA LYS A 2 -47.15 42.63 -8.28
C LYS A 2 -46.28 41.42 -8.66
N ALA A 3 -45.25 41.19 -7.83
CA ALA A 3 -44.64 39.94 -7.37
C ALA A 3 -44.38 38.80 -8.38
N LEU A 4 -43.16 38.27 -8.38
CA LEU A 4 -42.93 36.94 -7.79
C LEU A 4 -41.44 36.72 -7.48
N VAL A 5 -41.15 36.62 -6.19
CA VAL A 5 -39.91 36.08 -5.63
C VAL A 5 -39.98 34.56 -5.79
N PHE A 6 -38.98 33.93 -6.41
CA PHE A 6 -38.68 32.53 -6.15
C PHE A 6 -37.21 32.40 -5.74
N MET A 7 -37.05 32.39 -4.42
CA MET A 7 -35.87 31.99 -3.69
C MET A 7 -35.64 30.50 -3.94
N ILE A 8 -34.62 30.15 -4.71
CA ILE A 8 -34.09 28.78 -4.71
C ILE A 8 -32.86 28.82 -3.81
N ALA A 9 -33.09 28.41 -2.57
CA ALA A 9 -32.02 28.10 -1.63
C ALA A 9 -31.20 26.95 -2.22
N LEU A 10 -30.01 27.25 -2.74
CA LEU A 10 -29.06 26.23 -3.14
C LEU A 10 -28.54 25.59 -1.86
N LEU A 11 -29.07 24.41 -1.57
CA LEU A 11 -28.63 23.54 -0.50
C LEU A 11 -27.14 23.26 -0.74
N VAL A 12 -26.26 23.87 0.06
CA VAL A 12 -24.86 23.45 0.15
C VAL A 12 -24.88 22.08 0.83
N ALA A 13 -25.07 21.04 0.03
CA ALA A 13 -24.68 19.71 0.46
C ALA A 13 -23.15 19.74 0.55
N ALA A 14 -22.65 19.99 1.76
CA ALA A 14 -21.27 19.69 2.07
C ALA A 14 -21.07 18.21 1.78
N VAL A 15 -20.56 17.90 0.60
CA VAL A 15 -19.89 16.63 0.36
C VAL A 15 -18.62 16.71 1.18
N ALA A 16 -18.75 16.47 2.49
CA ALA A 16 -17.67 15.86 3.26
C ALA A 16 -17.51 14.45 2.69
N GLY A 17 -16.99 14.39 1.46
CA GLY A 17 -16.33 13.20 0.98
C GLY A 17 -15.21 13.00 1.96
N ALA A 18 -15.41 12.05 2.87
CA ALA A 18 -14.37 11.64 3.79
C ALA A 18 -13.14 11.39 2.93
N GLN A 19 -12.11 12.23 3.09
CA GLN A 19 -10.79 11.98 2.54
C GLN A 19 -10.25 10.76 3.29
N ARG A 20 -10.75 9.56 2.95
CA ARG A 20 -10.17 8.29 3.34
C ARG A 20 -9.04 7.99 2.37
N ASP A 21 -8.03 8.83 2.41
CA ASP A 21 -6.73 8.52 1.81
C ASP A 21 -5.57 8.94 2.73
N ALA A 22 -5.88 8.97 4.04
CA ALA A 22 -4.93 9.02 5.15
C ALA A 22 -4.81 7.66 5.87
N GLY A 23 -5.37 6.58 5.31
CA GLY A 23 -5.71 5.36 6.04
C GLY A 23 -4.67 4.23 6.01
N GLN A 24 -3.72 4.23 5.06
CA GLN A 24 -2.75 3.15 4.91
C GLN A 24 -1.33 3.62 5.26
N HIS A 25 -1.13 3.90 6.54
CA HIS A 25 0.11 4.40 7.10
C HIS A 25 0.43 3.71 8.43
N LEU A 26 1.71 3.49 8.70
CA LEU A 26 2.25 3.05 9.98
C LEU A 26 3.48 3.88 10.33
N LEU A 27 3.57 4.34 11.58
CA LEU A 27 4.83 4.78 12.15
C LEU A 27 5.56 3.55 12.75
N ILE A 28 6.72 3.22 12.19
CA ILE A 28 7.54 2.06 12.58
C ILE A 28 8.92 2.56 13.00
N GLY A 29 9.12 2.71 14.31
CA GLY A 29 10.33 3.37 14.81
C GLY A 29 10.37 4.83 14.36
N ASP A 30 11.39 5.19 13.58
CA ASP A 30 11.59 6.53 12.99
C ASP A 30 11.15 6.60 11.52
N ILE A 31 10.31 5.66 11.07
CA ILE A 31 9.91 5.50 9.67
C ILE A 31 8.39 5.63 9.52
N ASP A 32 7.96 6.54 8.66
CA ASP A 32 6.60 6.56 8.12
C ASP A 32 6.49 5.61 6.94
N ALA A 33 5.84 4.47 7.16
CA ALA A 33 5.56 3.47 6.14
C ALA A 33 4.16 3.66 5.58
N TYR A 34 4.07 4.06 4.31
CA TYR A 34 2.83 4.09 3.55
C TYR A 34 2.71 2.79 2.77
N TYR A 35 1.54 2.17 2.79
CA TYR A 35 1.35 0.88 2.12
C TYR A 35 0.11 0.88 1.25
N GLY A 36 0.06 -0.04 0.30
CA GLY A 36 -1.10 -0.33 -0.52
C GLY A 36 -1.13 -1.81 -0.86
N ILE A 37 -2.33 -2.39 -0.92
CA ILE A 37 -2.55 -3.78 -1.33
C ILE A 37 -3.52 -3.75 -2.50
N VAL A 38 -3.07 -4.22 -3.66
CA VAL A 38 -3.81 -4.11 -4.92
C VAL A 38 -3.98 -5.50 -5.54
N PRO A 39 -5.20 -5.95 -5.87
CA PRO A 39 -5.39 -7.22 -6.56
C PRO A 39 -4.74 -7.19 -7.94
N SER A 40 -4.15 -8.31 -8.37
CA SER A 40 -3.52 -8.45 -9.68
C SER A 40 -4.48 -8.06 -10.81
N ALA A 41 -5.77 -8.34 -10.65
CA ALA A 41 -6.83 -8.00 -11.59
C ALA A 41 -6.99 -6.48 -11.83
N ALA A 42 -6.67 -5.65 -10.83
CA ALA A 42 -6.74 -4.18 -10.93
C ALA A 42 -5.46 -3.56 -11.51
N ILE A 43 -4.35 -4.31 -11.55
CA ILE A 43 -3.12 -3.85 -12.17
C ILE A 43 -3.26 -4.04 -13.69
N GLY A 44 -3.27 -2.93 -14.41
CA GLY A 44 -3.39 -2.90 -15.86
C GLY A 44 -2.35 -3.77 -16.55
N THR A 45 -2.65 -4.24 -17.76
CA THR A 45 -1.64 -4.90 -18.60
C THR A 45 -0.67 -3.85 -19.12
N HIS A 46 0.46 -3.69 -18.42
CA HIS A 46 1.55 -2.90 -18.96
C HIS A 46 2.06 -3.56 -20.27
N PRO A 47 2.43 -2.77 -21.29
CA PRO A 47 3.16 -3.30 -22.44
C PRO A 47 4.37 -4.10 -21.96
N ALA A 48 4.71 -5.21 -22.63
CA ALA A 48 5.82 -6.07 -22.22
C ALA A 48 7.18 -5.34 -22.08
N SER A 49 7.32 -4.18 -22.72
CA SER A 49 8.48 -3.30 -22.64
C SER A 49 8.54 -2.42 -21.39
N HIS A 50 7.47 -2.33 -20.60
CA HIS A 50 7.42 -1.53 -19.39
C HIS A 50 8.05 -2.30 -18.23
N VAL A 51 8.81 -1.63 -17.35
CA VAL A 51 9.53 -2.33 -16.26
C VAL A 51 8.57 -3.04 -15.31
N GLU A 52 7.40 -2.47 -15.04
CA GLU A 52 6.32 -3.05 -14.23
C GLU A 52 5.78 -4.37 -14.80
N ALA A 53 5.91 -4.64 -16.11
CA ALA A 53 5.43 -5.89 -16.70
C ALA A 53 6.22 -7.12 -16.23
N THR A 54 7.49 -6.94 -15.86
CA THR A 54 8.40 -8.00 -15.40
C THR A 54 8.80 -7.86 -13.93
N MET A 55 8.40 -6.77 -13.25
CA MET A 55 8.65 -6.59 -11.82
C MET A 55 8.17 -7.80 -11.01
N HIS A 56 9.02 -8.27 -10.09
CA HIS A 56 8.76 -9.43 -9.21
C HIS A 56 8.50 -10.75 -9.97
N GLY A 57 9.07 -10.90 -11.17
CA GLY A 57 8.80 -12.04 -12.05
C GLY A 57 7.52 -11.89 -12.89
N GLY A 58 6.93 -10.69 -12.89
CA GLY A 58 5.71 -10.36 -13.62
C GLY A 58 4.43 -10.54 -12.82
N ARG A 59 3.30 -10.09 -13.38
CA ARG A 59 1.98 -10.21 -12.77
C ARG A 59 1.53 -11.68 -12.75
N PRO A 60 1.19 -12.26 -11.58
CA PRO A 60 0.63 -13.61 -11.52
C PRO A 60 -0.74 -13.71 -12.19
N GLY A 61 -1.00 -14.84 -12.85
CA GLY A 61 -2.27 -15.10 -13.54
C GLY A 61 -3.44 -15.50 -12.64
N ASN A 62 -3.21 -15.67 -11.33
CA ASN A 62 -4.24 -16.09 -10.39
C ASN A 62 -5.02 -14.87 -9.83
N ARG A 63 -6.31 -15.05 -9.55
CA ARG A 63 -7.22 -14.00 -9.05
C ARG A 63 -7.03 -13.62 -7.59
N TYR A 64 -6.28 -14.43 -6.84
CA TYR A 64 -6.03 -14.26 -5.41
C TYR A 64 -4.68 -13.58 -5.16
N SER A 65 -3.98 -13.15 -6.21
CA SER A 65 -2.69 -12.52 -6.08
C SER A 65 -2.87 -11.03 -5.83
N TYR A 66 -2.24 -10.53 -4.78
CA TYR A 66 -2.24 -9.12 -4.41
C TYR A 66 -0.82 -8.61 -4.35
N HIS A 67 -0.61 -7.41 -4.90
CA HIS A 67 0.64 -6.68 -4.81
C HIS A 67 0.63 -5.85 -3.54
N LEU A 68 1.50 -6.20 -2.59
CA LEU A 68 1.83 -5.29 -1.50
C LEU A 68 2.88 -4.30 -2.00
N VAL A 69 2.59 -3.01 -1.90
CA VAL A 69 3.51 -1.92 -2.21
C VAL A 69 3.72 -1.10 -0.94
N VAL A 70 4.98 -0.78 -0.63
CA VAL A 70 5.38 -0.05 0.57
C VAL A 70 6.32 1.09 0.19
N THR A 71 6.02 2.29 0.66
CA THR A 71 6.87 3.48 0.57
C THR A 71 7.33 3.85 1.97
N LEU A 72 8.63 4.08 2.12
CA LEU A 72 9.25 4.43 3.41
C LEU A 72 9.78 5.85 3.39
N LEU A 73 9.37 6.66 4.36
CA LEU A 73 9.89 8.00 4.61
C LEU A 73 10.50 8.06 6.01
N ASP A 74 11.61 8.77 6.13
CA ASP A 74 12.18 9.14 7.43
C ASP A 74 11.23 10.12 8.13
N HIS A 75 10.85 9.84 9.37
CA HIS A 75 9.78 10.56 10.05
C HIS A 75 10.11 12.03 10.29
N ALA A 76 11.36 12.31 10.66
CA ALA A 76 11.81 13.66 11.00
C ALA A 76 12.01 14.52 9.75
N THR A 77 12.66 13.96 8.72
CA THR A 77 13.05 14.71 7.53
C THR A 77 12.04 14.64 6.40
N ARG A 78 11.11 13.68 6.47
CA ARG A 78 10.15 13.35 5.40
C ARG A 78 10.81 12.90 4.10
N GLN A 79 12.12 12.61 4.12
CA GLN A 79 12.85 12.12 2.98
C GLN A 79 12.55 10.64 2.74
N ARG A 80 12.46 10.22 1.48
CA ARG A 80 12.30 8.82 1.13
C ARG A 80 13.53 8.03 1.55
N ILE A 81 13.33 6.78 1.98
CA ILE A 81 14.39 5.83 2.33
C ILE A 81 14.48 4.78 1.20
N PRO A 82 15.39 4.95 0.23
CA PRO A 82 15.46 4.11 -0.98
C PRO A 82 16.31 2.84 -0.83
N ASP A 83 17.08 2.72 0.25
CA ASP A 83 18.13 1.73 0.44
C ASP A 83 17.86 0.76 1.61
N ALA A 84 16.64 0.76 2.14
CA ALA A 84 16.22 -0.18 3.17
C ALA A 84 16.10 -1.61 2.64
N GLN A 85 16.37 -2.58 3.52
CA GLN A 85 15.92 -3.96 3.35
C GLN A 85 14.56 -4.09 3.99
N VAL A 86 13.57 -4.51 3.20
CA VAL A 86 12.18 -4.63 3.64
C VAL A 86 11.71 -6.06 3.46
N SER A 87 11.06 -6.61 4.47
CA SER A 87 10.33 -7.87 4.34
C SER A 87 8.92 -7.74 4.91
N ALA A 88 8.00 -8.53 4.36
CA ALA A 88 6.66 -8.63 4.87
C ALA A 88 6.33 -10.09 5.20
N ALA A 89 5.66 -10.29 6.33
CA ALA A 89 5.02 -11.55 6.69
C ALA A 89 3.51 -11.35 6.68
N VAL A 90 2.81 -12.19 5.94
CA VAL A 90 1.35 -12.17 5.81
C VAL A 90 0.78 -13.45 6.38
N GLN A 91 -0.17 -13.32 7.30
CA GLN A 91 -0.78 -14.44 8.00
C GLN A 91 -2.30 -14.30 7.98
N GLU A 92 -3.00 -15.34 7.53
CA GLU A 92 -4.43 -15.50 7.80
C GLU A 92 -4.62 -16.06 9.22
N ILE A 93 -5.62 -15.57 9.96
CA ILE A 93 -5.85 -16.03 11.33
C ILE A 93 -6.07 -17.55 11.35
N GLY A 94 -5.24 -18.26 12.13
CA GLY A 94 -5.31 -19.71 12.27
C GLY A 94 -4.47 -20.49 11.25
N LEU A 95 -3.78 -19.82 10.33
CA LEU A 95 -2.86 -20.42 9.36
C LEU A 95 -1.41 -19.93 9.58
N ASP A 96 -0.47 -20.57 8.89
CA ASP A 96 0.95 -20.21 8.91
C ASP A 96 1.22 -18.87 8.20
N GLU A 97 2.29 -18.16 8.61
CA GLU A 97 2.72 -16.93 7.93
C GLU A 97 3.49 -17.23 6.63
N THR A 98 3.18 -16.49 5.57
CA THR A 98 4.01 -16.42 4.37
C THR A 98 4.90 -15.19 4.43
N ARG A 99 6.23 -15.39 4.41
CA ARG A 99 7.22 -14.32 4.47
C ARG A 99 7.88 -14.10 3.12
N ARG A 100 8.03 -12.84 2.70
CA ARG A 100 8.77 -12.44 1.49
C ARG A 100 9.63 -11.20 1.74
N THR A 101 10.78 -11.15 1.09
CA THR A 101 11.50 -9.89 0.88
C THR A 101 10.72 -9.04 -0.11
N LEU A 102 10.58 -7.75 0.16
CA LEU A 102 9.98 -6.80 -0.77
C LEU A 102 11.09 -6.20 -1.63
N GLU A 103 11.01 -6.41 -2.95
CA GLU A 103 12.00 -5.94 -3.89
C GLU A 103 11.80 -4.45 -4.19
N PRO A 104 12.87 -3.68 -4.42
CA PRO A 104 12.76 -2.29 -4.79
C PRO A 104 12.10 -2.13 -6.17
N MET A 105 11.07 -1.30 -6.23
CA MET A 105 10.37 -0.89 -7.43
C MET A 105 10.73 0.56 -7.73
N ARG A 106 11.40 0.80 -8.86
CA ARG A 106 11.77 2.14 -9.30
C ARG A 106 10.86 2.61 -10.43
N ILE A 107 10.02 3.61 -10.15
CA ILE A 107 9.09 4.22 -11.10
C ILE A 107 9.25 5.73 -11.00
N ASP A 108 9.46 6.40 -12.13
CA ASP A 108 9.66 7.85 -12.23
C ASP A 108 10.70 8.41 -11.24
N GLY A 109 11.79 7.67 -11.04
CA GLY A 109 12.88 8.06 -10.14
C GLY A 109 12.61 7.88 -8.65
N THR A 110 11.40 7.44 -8.27
CA THR A 110 11.02 7.14 -6.88
C THR A 110 11.13 5.63 -6.59
N ILE A 111 11.48 5.28 -5.35
CA ILE A 111 11.64 3.87 -4.91
C ILE A 111 10.56 3.50 -3.90
N SER A 112 9.72 2.53 -4.26
CA SER A 112 8.91 1.75 -3.32
C SER A 112 9.46 0.33 -3.20
N TYR A 113 8.86 -0.49 -2.34
CA TYR A 113 9.20 -1.90 -2.17
C TYR A 113 7.94 -2.72 -2.37
N GLY A 114 8.03 -3.86 -3.05
CA GLY A 114 6.85 -4.71 -3.22
C GLY A 114 7.13 -6.18 -3.44
N ALA A 115 6.07 -6.96 -3.30
CA ALA A 115 6.04 -8.38 -3.66
C ALA A 115 4.58 -8.84 -3.81
N TRP A 116 4.41 -9.93 -4.57
CA TRP A 116 3.13 -10.60 -4.70
C TRP A 116 2.88 -11.57 -3.53
N PHE A 117 1.66 -11.54 -3.00
CA PHE A 117 1.14 -12.50 -2.02
C PHE A 117 -0.13 -13.15 -2.55
N ASP A 118 -0.38 -14.40 -2.15
CA ASP A 118 -1.65 -15.09 -2.40
C ASP A 118 -2.54 -14.91 -1.16
N LEU A 119 -3.69 -14.26 -1.34
CA LEU A 119 -4.70 -13.99 -0.32
C LEU A 119 -6.02 -14.66 -0.75
N SER A 120 -6.05 -15.99 -0.72
CA SER A 120 -7.15 -16.80 -1.23
C SER A 120 -8.29 -17.05 -0.23
N GLY A 121 -8.03 -16.87 1.06
CA GLY A 121 -9.03 -16.95 2.12
C GLY A 121 -9.83 -15.66 2.30
N ALA A 122 -10.77 -15.69 3.25
CA ALA A 122 -11.68 -14.57 3.52
C ALA A 122 -11.02 -13.45 4.36
N GLY A 123 -9.87 -13.74 4.96
CA GLY A 123 -9.24 -12.84 5.92
C GLY A 123 -10.00 -12.76 7.27
N PRO A 124 -9.63 -11.81 8.14
CA PRO A 124 -8.60 -10.79 7.93
C PRO A 124 -7.19 -11.38 7.93
N TYR A 125 -6.30 -10.73 7.17
CA TYR A 125 -4.88 -11.01 7.15
C TYR A 125 -4.16 -10.06 8.11
N ARG A 126 -3.25 -10.58 8.92
CA ARG A 126 -2.27 -9.79 9.64
C ARG A 126 -1.02 -9.65 8.78
N VAL A 127 -0.65 -8.41 8.50
CA VAL A 127 0.57 -8.08 7.75
C VAL A 127 1.56 -7.45 8.70
N ARG A 128 2.76 -8.02 8.80
CA ARG A 128 3.90 -7.46 9.52
C ARG A 128 4.94 -6.98 8.53
N LEU A 129 5.39 -5.75 8.70
CA LEU A 129 6.54 -5.19 8.00
C LEU A 129 7.75 -5.21 8.93
N ASP A 130 8.88 -5.71 8.44
CA ASP A 130 10.18 -5.66 9.09
C ASP A 130 11.11 -4.83 8.20
N VAL A 131 11.65 -3.73 8.74
CA VAL A 131 12.49 -2.77 8.01
C VAL A 131 13.86 -2.65 8.65
N LYS A 132 14.92 -2.79 7.84
CA LYS A 132 16.31 -2.58 8.25
C LYS A 132 16.95 -1.50 7.38
N ARG A 133 17.36 -0.39 8.02
CA ARG A 133 18.06 0.73 7.36
C ARG A 133 19.58 0.50 7.38
N PRO A 134 20.31 0.81 6.30
CA PRO A 134 21.75 0.89 6.34
C PRO A 134 22.24 1.89 7.40
N GLY A 135 23.32 1.56 8.10
CA GLY A 135 23.91 2.44 9.12
C GLY A 135 23.09 2.62 10.41
N ARG A 136 21.93 1.98 10.55
CA ARG A 136 21.15 1.93 11.80
C ARG A 136 21.20 0.52 12.40
N PRO A 137 21.35 0.38 13.72
CA PRO A 137 21.33 -0.92 14.37
C PRO A 137 19.90 -1.48 14.42
N GLY A 138 19.78 -2.78 14.18
CA GLY A 138 18.54 -3.54 14.36
C GLY A 138 17.53 -3.43 13.21
N THR A 139 16.38 -4.07 13.45
CA THR A 139 15.21 -4.08 12.57
C THR A 139 14.07 -3.44 13.34
N VAL A 140 13.34 -2.54 12.70
CA VAL A 140 12.09 -1.97 13.24
C VAL A 140 10.91 -2.66 12.57
N SER A 141 9.85 -2.93 13.33
CA SER A 141 8.72 -3.71 12.85
C SER A 141 7.39 -3.07 13.19
N GLY A 142 6.45 -3.14 12.27
CA GLY A 142 5.08 -2.66 12.42
C GLY A 142 4.08 -3.67 11.87
N ARG A 143 2.82 -3.56 12.29
CA ARG A 143 1.76 -4.48 11.84
C ARG A 143 0.47 -3.75 11.54
N PHE A 144 -0.29 -4.29 10.60
CA PHE A 144 -1.64 -3.87 10.27
C PHE A 144 -2.50 -5.07 9.87
N GLU A 145 -3.81 -4.85 9.79
CA GLU A 145 -4.76 -5.85 9.32
C GLU A 145 -5.30 -5.45 7.95
N TYR A 146 -5.55 -6.44 7.10
CA TYR A 146 -6.13 -6.27 5.77
C TYR A 146 -7.25 -7.27 5.55
N GLY A 147 -8.43 -6.78 5.20
CA GLY A 147 -9.54 -7.58 4.69
C GLY A 147 -9.72 -7.30 3.20
N PRO A 148 -9.66 -8.31 2.32
CA PRO A 148 -10.08 -8.15 0.93
C PRO A 148 -11.55 -7.70 0.90
N GLN A 149 -11.87 -6.72 0.05
CA GLN A 149 -13.27 -6.29 -0.18
C GLN A 149 -13.88 -7.02 -1.38
#